data_AF-A0A193C655-F1
#
_entry.id   AF-A0A193C655-F1
#
_cell.length_a   1.000
_cell.length_b   1.000
_cell.length_c   1.000
_cell.angle_alpha   90.00
_cell.angle_beta   90.00
_cell.angle_gamma   90.00
#
_symmetry.space_group_name_H-M   'P 1'
#
loop_
_entity.id
_entity.type
_entity.pdbx_description
1 polymer ?
#
loop_
_entity_poly.entity_id
_entity_poly.type
_entity_poly.pdbx_seq_one_letter_code
_entity_poly.pdbx_strand_id
1 'polypeptide(L)'
;MLRSCLAIATVTATLIATGLPAAACGEEDKPASEKARVAGAPGAVKNVKAVGNVPDAQGAIAMGFLQYGHRDVMAVSGEFGLKVYDLTKNPAAPKLIGEVSLPGLWETEDTEVDAERKLVFLARDPRAYGGTTQTGESGIYIIDLKNPDKPAILSYTQVPAGHTTSCVDGCRYLWTGGPAKAANQPAEWGGRPIWVTDIRDPRNPKTFPNPIELARNDGKTDYVHDVQVDDEGVAWVSGRGGVRGYWTSGYHRDPLLGKVRRATAFNPIPYAGGGIEETAAPSKFMHNSFHPAGHRSADGADSNRWHGRDLIYATEESFLDGCAGDGVLTISSLQNSYNGEGWRSTPEKPFRLKSVGTWSVAGQEGSDPTTGDCSAHYFDVRGKVLVQSFYTQGTRFLDVSDPTDPKQIAYFRPADASAWAPYWHKGYVYVADNTRGIDILKLTA
;
A
#
# COMPACT_ATOMS: atom_id res chain seq x y z
N MET A 1 -55.84 -10.88 -51.17
CA MET A 1 -55.26 -11.26 -49.87
C MET A 1 -53.74 -11.41 -50.06
N LEU A 2 -52.99 -10.31 -49.92
CA LEU A 2 -51.52 -10.32 -49.99
C LEU A 2 -50.98 -10.51 -48.57
N ARG A 3 -50.18 -11.57 -48.37
CA ARG A 3 -49.42 -11.83 -47.14
C ARG A 3 -48.09 -11.08 -47.22
N SER A 4 -47.85 -10.15 -46.29
CA SER A 4 -46.53 -9.56 -46.04
C SER A 4 -45.81 -10.36 -44.97
N CYS A 5 -44.63 -10.88 -45.30
CA CYS A 5 -43.65 -11.41 -44.36
C CYS A 5 -42.76 -10.24 -43.89
N LEU A 6 -42.80 -9.92 -42.59
CA LEU A 6 -41.79 -9.06 -41.97
C LEU A 6 -40.74 -9.99 -41.32
N ALA A 7 -39.53 -9.98 -41.87
CA ALA A 7 -38.37 -10.60 -41.26
C ALA A 7 -37.86 -9.69 -40.13
N ILE A 8 -37.88 -10.17 -38.89
CA ILE A 8 -37.24 -9.51 -37.75
C ILE A 8 -35.77 -9.96 -37.77
N ALA A 9 -34.88 -9.07 -38.18
CA ALA A 9 -33.45 -9.24 -38.01
C ALA A 9 -33.09 -8.95 -36.55
N THR A 10 -32.90 -10.00 -35.75
CA THR A 10 -32.27 -9.88 -34.43
C THR A 10 -30.77 -9.63 -34.63
N VAL A 11 -30.34 -8.39 -34.44
CA VAL A 11 -28.93 -8.02 -34.30
C VAL A 11 -28.49 -8.45 -32.91
N THR A 12 -27.85 -9.61 -32.80
CA THR A 12 -27.07 -9.99 -31.63
C THR A 12 -25.81 -9.13 -31.61
N ALA A 13 -25.84 -8.06 -30.82
CA ALA A 13 -24.65 -7.30 -30.47
C ALA A 13 -23.82 -8.15 -29.48
N THR A 14 -22.84 -8.88 -30.02
CA THR A 14 -21.81 -9.52 -29.20
C THR A 14 -20.93 -8.41 -28.61
N LEU A 15 -21.22 -7.99 -27.38
CA LEU A 15 -20.29 -7.19 -26.60
C LEU A 15 -19.07 -8.06 -26.30
N ILE A 16 -18.03 -7.92 -27.11
CA ILE A 16 -16.69 -8.32 -26.71
C ILE A 16 -16.28 -7.32 -25.63
N ALA A 17 -16.36 -7.73 -24.36
CA ALA A 17 -15.81 -6.98 -23.25
C ALA A 17 -14.28 -6.99 -23.38
N THR A 18 -13.74 -6.07 -24.18
CA THR A 18 -12.33 -5.71 -24.09
C THR A 18 -12.16 -4.99 -22.76
N GLY A 19 -11.74 -5.72 -21.72
CA GLY A 19 -11.34 -5.13 -20.46
C GLY A 19 -10.28 -4.07 -20.74
N LEU A 20 -10.61 -2.80 -20.50
CA LEU A 20 -9.63 -1.74 -20.49
C LEU A 20 -8.59 -2.11 -19.43
N PRO A 21 -7.27 -2.09 -19.73
CA PRO A 21 -6.27 -2.24 -18.70
C PRO A 21 -6.45 -1.09 -17.71
N ALA A 22 -6.78 -1.42 -16.46
CA ALA A 22 -6.77 -0.45 -15.37
C ALA A 22 -5.35 0.14 -15.29
N ALA A 23 -5.24 1.44 -15.58
CA ALA A 23 -4.05 2.22 -15.29
C ALA A 23 -3.99 2.39 -13.76
N ALA A 24 -3.32 1.47 -13.11
CA ALA A 24 -2.90 1.56 -11.72
C ALA A 24 -1.43 1.13 -11.71
N CYS A 25 -0.54 2.02 -11.24
CA CYS A 25 0.91 1.83 -11.21
C CYS A 25 1.46 1.19 -12.50
N GLY A 26 1.03 1.75 -13.64
CA GLY A 26 1.29 1.23 -14.98
C GLY A 26 2.72 1.54 -15.46
N GLU A 27 3.08 1.05 -16.66
CA GLU A 27 4.39 1.28 -17.29
C GLU A 27 4.80 2.76 -17.44
N GLU A 28 3.87 3.69 -17.20
CA GLU A 28 3.98 5.13 -17.44
C GLU A 28 3.95 5.99 -16.18
N ASP A 29 3.81 5.41 -14.98
CA ASP A 29 3.84 6.16 -13.72
C ASP A 29 5.26 6.71 -13.51
N LYS A 30 5.45 7.94 -13.98
CA LYS A 30 6.62 8.79 -13.77
C LYS A 30 6.19 9.89 -12.80
N PRO A 31 7.11 10.48 -12.03
CA PRO A 31 6.79 11.65 -11.21
C PRO A 31 6.05 12.66 -12.08
N ALA A 32 4.83 13.03 -11.64
CA ALA A 32 4.00 13.97 -12.36
C ALA A 32 4.82 15.24 -12.59
N SER A 33 5.00 15.63 -13.85
CA SER A 33 5.67 16.89 -14.17
C SER A 33 4.98 18.03 -13.43
N GLU A 34 5.77 18.78 -12.65
CA GLU A 34 5.37 19.95 -11.87
C GLU A 34 4.49 20.89 -12.70
N LYS A 35 3.18 20.91 -12.42
CA LYS A 35 2.46 22.17 -12.47
C LYS A 35 2.43 22.70 -11.05
N ALA A 36 3.40 23.56 -10.74
CA ALA A 36 3.40 24.37 -9.52
C ALA A 36 2.02 25.02 -9.35
N ARG A 37 1.21 24.50 -8.43
CA ARG A 37 -0.01 25.16 -7.98
C ARG A 37 0.39 26.06 -6.82
N VAL A 38 0.15 27.35 -7.03
CA VAL A 38 0.52 28.43 -6.10
C VAL A 38 -0.21 28.25 -4.77
N ALA A 39 0.52 28.34 -3.66
CA ALA A 39 -0.04 28.48 -2.32
C ALA A 39 -1.03 29.66 -2.29
N GLY A 40 -2.33 29.40 -2.12
CA GLY A 40 -3.34 30.47 -2.00
C GLY A 40 -4.76 30.19 -2.50
N ALA A 41 -5.06 29.10 -3.21
CA ALA A 41 -6.45 28.69 -3.45
C ALA A 41 -7.04 28.02 -2.19
N PRO A 42 -8.35 28.14 -1.91
CA PRO A 42 -8.90 27.64 -0.66
C PRO A 42 -8.84 26.11 -0.61
N GLY A 43 -7.96 25.60 0.24
CA GLY A 43 -8.04 24.23 0.72
C GLY A 43 -9.35 24.00 1.49
N ALA A 44 -9.67 22.73 1.74
CA ALA A 44 -10.83 22.34 2.53
C ALA A 44 -10.34 21.67 3.82
N VAL A 45 -10.83 22.14 4.97
CA VAL A 45 -10.47 21.57 6.28
C VAL A 45 -11.70 21.46 7.16
N LYS A 46 -11.87 20.32 7.84
CA LYS A 46 -12.91 20.12 8.86
C LYS A 46 -12.44 19.17 9.95
N ASN A 47 -12.71 19.52 11.21
CA ASN A 47 -12.45 18.71 12.41
C ASN A 47 -11.00 18.19 12.55
N VAL A 48 -10.05 18.90 11.95
CA VAL A 48 -8.63 18.60 12.03
C VAL A 48 -7.86 19.91 12.03
N LYS A 49 -6.75 19.96 12.76
CA LYS A 49 -5.85 21.09 12.80
C LYS A 49 -4.50 20.69 12.22
N ALA A 50 -4.03 21.41 11.21
CA ALA A 50 -2.61 21.40 10.84
C ALA A 50 -1.83 22.10 11.96
N VAL A 51 -1.02 21.33 12.68
CA VAL A 51 -0.26 21.80 13.85
C VAL A 51 1.23 22.01 13.54
N GLY A 52 1.70 21.50 12.40
CA GLY A 52 3.08 21.64 11.94
C GLY A 52 3.22 21.19 10.49
N ASN A 53 4.38 21.49 9.92
CA ASN A 53 4.80 21.00 8.61
C ASN A 53 6.34 20.88 8.59
N VAL A 54 6.87 19.97 7.75
CA VAL A 54 8.30 19.74 7.52
C VAL A 54 8.60 19.97 6.04
N PRO A 55 8.79 21.23 5.60
CA PRO A 55 8.88 21.56 4.18
C PRO A 55 10.23 21.18 3.57
N ASP A 56 11.27 20.99 4.38
CA ASP A 56 12.54 20.48 3.89
C ASP A 56 12.47 19.00 3.47
N ALA A 57 11.38 18.29 3.80
CA ALA A 57 11.12 16.93 3.35
C ALA A 57 10.34 16.86 2.01
N GLN A 58 10.26 17.93 1.22
CA GLN A 58 9.66 17.90 -0.13
C GLN A 58 10.22 16.74 -0.97
N GLY A 59 9.33 16.05 -1.70
CA GLY A 59 9.61 14.76 -2.34
C GLY A 59 9.48 13.56 -1.41
N ALA A 60 8.89 13.72 -0.22
CA ALA A 60 8.60 12.62 0.71
C ALA A 60 7.57 11.66 0.12
N ILE A 61 7.79 10.35 0.33
CA ILE A 61 6.93 9.29 -0.20
C ILE A 61 6.39 8.42 0.94
N ALA A 62 7.26 7.97 1.84
CA ALA A 62 6.88 7.16 3.00
C ALA A 62 7.70 7.53 4.24
N MET A 63 7.31 7.02 5.40
CA MET A 63 8.08 7.21 6.64
C MET A 63 7.87 6.06 7.63
N GLY A 64 8.81 5.93 8.56
CA GLY A 64 8.71 5.03 9.71
C GLY A 64 9.19 5.69 11.00
N PHE A 65 8.82 5.13 12.15
CA PHE A 65 9.14 5.69 13.47
C PHE A 65 9.99 4.74 14.32
N LEU A 66 10.98 5.29 15.01
CA LEU A 66 11.93 4.54 15.81
C LEU A 66 12.16 5.22 17.17
N GLN A 67 12.07 4.43 18.24
CA GLN A 67 12.31 4.89 19.61
C GLN A 67 13.73 4.54 20.09
N TYR A 68 14.45 5.52 20.66
CA TYR A 68 15.80 5.38 21.22
C TYR A 68 15.81 5.84 22.68
N GLY A 69 15.44 4.94 23.60
CA GLY A 69 15.19 5.33 24.99
C GLY A 69 14.07 6.36 25.05
N HIS A 70 14.38 7.59 25.47
CA HIS A 70 13.41 8.70 25.48
C HIS A 70 13.27 9.41 24.14
N ARG A 71 14.23 9.25 23.22
CA ARG A 71 14.26 9.97 21.95
C ARG A 71 13.33 9.31 20.93
N ASP A 72 12.48 10.12 20.32
CA ASP A 72 11.50 9.72 19.31
C ASP A 72 11.95 10.23 17.94
N VAL A 73 12.09 9.32 16.99
CA VAL A 73 12.71 9.61 15.69
C VAL A 73 11.77 9.19 14.56
N MET A 74 11.62 10.07 13.58
CA MET A 74 10.92 9.82 12.33
C MET A 74 11.96 9.70 11.20
N ALA A 75 11.91 8.61 10.45
CA ALA A 75 12.74 8.34 9.29
C ALA A 75 11.87 8.50 8.04
N VAL A 76 12.16 9.50 7.21
CA VAL A 76 11.36 9.85 6.02
C VAL A 76 12.14 9.45 4.78
N SER A 77 11.54 8.62 3.93
CA SER A 77 12.06 8.28 2.61
C SER A 77 11.41 9.16 1.54
N GLY A 78 12.12 9.35 0.45
CA GLY A 78 11.60 10.06 -0.70
C GLY A 78 12.61 10.19 -1.82
N GLU A 79 12.34 11.11 -2.74
CA GLU A 79 13.18 11.38 -3.92
C GLU A 79 14.63 11.79 -3.59
N PHE A 80 14.84 12.27 -2.35
CA PHE A 80 16.13 12.68 -1.82
C PHE A 80 16.94 11.56 -1.14
N GLY A 81 16.35 10.37 -0.95
CA GLY A 81 16.92 9.30 -0.14
C GLY A 81 16.26 9.19 1.23
N LEU A 82 17.04 9.32 2.31
CA LEU A 82 16.55 9.26 3.69
C LEU A 82 16.85 10.56 4.43
N LYS A 83 15.85 11.11 5.12
CA LYS A 83 16.02 12.17 6.12
C LYS A 83 15.50 11.70 7.46
N VAL A 84 16.18 12.11 8.53
CA VAL A 84 15.93 11.62 9.88
C VAL A 84 15.62 12.83 10.76
N TYR A 85 14.47 12.80 11.43
CA TYR A 85 13.94 13.90 12.23
C TYR A 85 13.76 13.49 13.69
N ASP A 86 14.09 14.38 14.61
CA ASP A 86 13.84 14.25 16.03
C ASP A 86 12.49 14.87 16.41
N LEU A 87 11.60 14.07 17.00
CA LEU A 87 10.27 14.45 17.47
C LEU A 87 10.22 14.74 18.97
N THR A 88 11.28 14.44 19.71
CA THR A 88 11.27 14.31 21.17
C THR A 88 10.83 15.58 21.89
N LYS A 89 11.34 16.74 21.45
CA LYS A 89 11.05 18.02 22.09
C LYS A 89 9.72 18.61 21.63
N ASN A 90 9.44 18.54 20.34
CA ASN A 90 8.23 19.09 19.75
C ASN A 90 7.80 18.24 18.54
N PRO A 91 6.83 17.33 18.70
CA PRO A 91 6.34 16.51 17.59
C PRO A 91 5.68 17.34 16.48
N ALA A 92 5.22 18.57 16.77
CA ALA A 92 4.67 19.47 15.77
C ALA A 92 5.71 20.37 15.07
N ALA A 93 6.98 20.30 15.47
CA ALA A 93 8.09 20.94 14.77
C ALA A 93 9.33 20.02 14.80
N PRO A 94 9.31 18.91 14.04
CA PRO A 94 10.41 17.96 13.97
C PRO A 94 11.71 18.64 13.56
N LYS A 95 12.82 18.22 14.16
CA LYS A 95 14.15 18.77 13.83
C LYS A 95 14.93 17.77 12.98
N LEU A 96 15.39 18.17 11.80
CA LEU A 96 16.32 17.35 11.01
C LEU A 96 17.62 17.11 11.80
N ILE A 97 18.05 15.85 11.88
CA ILE A 97 19.23 15.42 12.65
C ILE A 97 20.22 14.58 11.84
N GLY A 98 19.79 13.95 10.75
CA GLY A 98 20.64 13.13 9.90
C GLY A 98 20.03 12.88 8.54
N GLU A 99 20.86 12.50 7.57
CA GLU A 99 20.42 12.22 6.20
C GLU A 99 21.35 11.23 5.49
N VAL A 100 20.78 10.48 4.54
CA VAL A 100 21.50 9.72 3.52
C VAL A 100 21.02 10.23 2.18
N SER A 101 21.90 10.92 1.45
CA SER A 101 21.56 11.52 0.17
C SER A 101 21.59 10.49 -0.95
N LEU A 102 20.44 10.28 -1.59
CA LEU A 102 20.23 9.43 -2.77
C LEU A 102 19.32 10.15 -3.77
N PRO A 103 19.76 11.29 -4.34
CA PRO A 103 18.91 12.11 -5.19
C PRO A 103 18.50 11.36 -6.47
N GLY A 104 17.20 11.28 -6.72
CA GLY A 104 16.61 10.48 -7.81
C GLY A 104 16.19 9.08 -7.38
N LEU A 105 16.23 8.77 -6.07
CA LEU A 105 15.55 7.60 -5.55
C LEU A 105 14.05 7.69 -5.84
N TRP A 106 13.41 6.56 -6.08
CA TRP A 106 12.00 6.44 -6.44
C TRP A 106 11.62 4.96 -6.26
N GLU A 107 10.38 4.56 -5.99
CA GLU A 107 9.38 5.28 -5.20
C GLU A 107 9.60 5.04 -3.71
N THR A 108 10.16 3.89 -3.31
CA THR A 108 10.40 3.52 -1.91
C THR A 108 9.17 3.71 -1.01
N GLU A 109 8.02 3.27 -1.52
CA GLU A 109 6.76 3.22 -0.77
C GLU A 109 6.82 2.20 0.37
N ASP A 110 5.99 2.42 1.38
CA ASP A 110 5.94 1.68 2.64
C ASP A 110 7.31 1.43 3.27
N THR A 111 8.06 2.50 3.56
CA THR A 111 9.40 2.37 4.16
C THR A 111 9.37 1.65 5.50
N GLU A 112 9.89 0.44 5.48
CA GLU A 112 9.93 -0.43 6.65
C GLU A 112 11.15 -0.14 7.54
N VAL A 113 10.94 -0.26 8.85
CA VAL A 113 11.97 -0.07 9.88
C VAL A 113 12.11 -1.28 10.79
N ASP A 114 13.35 -1.66 11.08
CA ASP A 114 13.65 -2.64 12.13
C ASP A 114 13.90 -1.92 13.46
N ALA A 115 12.91 -1.95 14.35
CA ALA A 115 12.99 -1.30 15.64
C ALA A 115 14.01 -1.91 16.60
N GLU A 116 14.38 -3.18 16.45
CA GLU A 116 15.35 -3.84 17.34
C GLU A 116 16.78 -3.55 16.89
N ARG A 117 17.07 -3.77 15.61
CA ARG A 117 18.41 -3.61 15.02
C ARG A 117 18.71 -2.18 14.61
N LYS A 118 17.70 -1.30 14.61
CA LYS A 118 17.73 0.11 14.17
C LYS A 118 18.17 0.21 12.71
N LEU A 119 17.41 -0.43 11.84
CA LEU A 119 17.63 -0.40 10.39
C LEU A 119 16.46 0.26 9.68
N VAL A 120 16.73 0.85 8.52
CA VAL A 120 15.70 1.32 7.57
C VAL A 120 15.97 0.64 6.23
N PHE A 121 14.91 0.20 5.57
CA PHE A 121 14.99 -0.47 4.27
C PHE A 121 14.36 0.42 3.20
N LEU A 122 15.14 0.79 2.19
CA LEU A 122 14.62 1.57 1.05
C LEU A 122 14.58 0.68 -0.18
N ALA A 123 13.37 0.43 -0.67
CA ALA A 123 13.16 -0.29 -1.92
C ALA A 123 13.41 0.65 -3.10
N ARG A 124 14.44 0.35 -3.88
CA ARG A 124 14.71 1.05 -5.14
C ARG A 124 13.79 0.48 -6.22
N ASP A 125 12.86 1.31 -6.69
CA ASP A 125 12.06 1.05 -7.87
C ASP A 125 12.94 1.08 -9.13
N PRO A 126 12.69 0.22 -10.14
CA PRO A 126 13.46 0.26 -11.39
C PRO A 126 13.36 1.59 -12.14
N ARG A 127 12.33 2.42 -11.89
CA ARG A 127 12.19 3.77 -12.45
C ARG A 127 13.10 4.80 -11.76
N ALA A 128 13.70 4.48 -10.60
CA ALA A 128 14.66 5.35 -9.94
C ALA A 128 15.86 5.70 -10.84
N TYR A 129 16.38 6.91 -10.66
CA TYR A 129 17.52 7.47 -11.42
C TYR A 129 17.29 7.48 -12.94
N GLY A 130 16.03 7.71 -13.36
CA GLY A 130 15.65 7.80 -14.78
C GLY A 130 15.52 6.45 -15.48
N GLY A 131 15.40 5.36 -14.72
CA GLY A 131 15.15 4.03 -15.25
C GLY A 131 13.71 3.83 -15.75
N THR A 132 13.37 2.60 -16.11
CA THR A 132 12.02 2.21 -16.54
C THR A 132 11.64 0.87 -15.92
N THR A 133 10.35 0.54 -15.88
CA THR A 133 9.89 -0.77 -15.39
C THR A 133 10.49 -1.93 -16.18
N GLN A 134 10.77 -1.74 -17.48
CA GLN A 134 11.25 -2.78 -18.40
C GLN A 134 12.75 -3.07 -18.29
N THR A 135 13.58 -2.04 -18.11
CA THR A 135 15.05 -2.16 -18.18
C THR A 135 15.80 -1.62 -16.96
N GLY A 136 15.09 -0.91 -16.07
CA GLY A 136 15.65 -0.31 -14.88
C GLY A 136 16.09 -1.34 -13.84
N GLU A 137 17.01 -0.92 -12.98
CA GLU A 137 17.56 -1.76 -11.93
C GLU A 137 16.78 -1.57 -10.62
N SER A 138 16.30 -2.68 -10.06
CA SER A 138 15.69 -2.73 -8.74
C SER A 138 16.71 -3.12 -7.68
N GLY A 139 16.51 -2.65 -6.45
CA GLY A 139 17.46 -2.88 -5.36
C GLY A 139 16.88 -2.61 -3.99
N ILE A 140 17.64 -2.96 -2.95
CA ILE A 140 17.32 -2.62 -1.56
C ILE A 140 18.54 -1.96 -0.94
N TYR A 141 18.37 -0.74 -0.43
CA TYR A 141 19.34 -0.12 0.46
C TYR A 141 19.01 -0.50 1.91
N ILE A 142 19.99 -1.00 2.65
CA ILE A 142 19.88 -1.18 4.09
C ILE A 142 20.67 -0.08 4.78
N ILE A 143 20.00 0.74 5.59
CA ILE A 143 20.61 1.88 6.28
C ILE A 143 20.73 1.56 7.76
N ASP A 144 21.93 1.71 8.32
CA ASP A 144 22.15 1.72 9.77
C ASP A 144 21.63 3.02 10.36
N LEU A 145 20.76 2.89 11.35
CA LEU A 145 20.20 4.00 12.09
C LEU A 145 20.45 3.89 13.59
N LYS A 146 21.36 3.03 14.04
CA LYS A 146 21.76 2.94 15.47
C LYS A 146 22.13 4.30 16.08
N ASN A 147 22.79 5.15 15.30
CA ASN A 147 22.95 6.56 15.61
C ASN A 147 22.11 7.41 14.61
N PRO A 148 20.94 7.92 15.02
CA PRO A 148 20.04 8.63 14.10
C PRO A 148 20.59 9.97 13.61
N ASP A 149 21.61 10.54 14.28
CA ASP A 149 22.30 11.76 13.80
C ASP A 149 23.34 11.47 12.70
N LYS A 150 23.68 10.19 12.48
CA LYS A 150 24.70 9.75 11.52
C LYS A 150 24.25 8.48 10.79
N PRO A 151 23.13 8.52 10.05
CA PRO A 151 22.68 7.37 9.27
C PRO A 151 23.72 7.01 8.20
N ALA A 152 23.87 5.72 7.91
CA ALA A 152 24.82 5.26 6.91
C ALA A 152 24.31 4.03 6.16
N ILE A 153 24.58 3.97 4.86
CA ILE A 153 24.28 2.78 4.05
C ILE A 153 25.19 1.64 4.54
N LEU A 154 24.59 0.55 4.99
CA LEU A 154 25.30 -0.69 5.33
C LEU A 154 25.58 -1.53 4.09
N SER A 155 24.59 -1.63 3.22
CA SER A 155 24.67 -2.41 2.00
C SER A 155 23.64 -1.94 0.97
N TYR A 156 23.92 -2.27 -0.28
CA TYR A 156 22.96 -2.24 -1.37
C TYR A 156 22.96 -3.61 -2.03
N THR A 157 21.78 -4.18 -2.23
CA THR A 157 21.62 -5.48 -2.90
C THR A 157 20.67 -5.33 -4.07
N GLN A 158 21.13 -5.65 -5.27
CA GLN A 158 20.28 -5.71 -6.45
C GLN A 158 19.31 -6.89 -6.31
N VAL A 159 18.03 -6.63 -6.60
CA VAL A 159 16.95 -7.62 -6.51
C VAL A 159 16.11 -7.61 -7.79
N PRO A 160 15.42 -8.70 -8.17
CA PRO A 160 14.67 -8.72 -9.44
C PRO A 160 13.32 -7.98 -9.39
N ALA A 161 12.85 -7.62 -8.19
CA ALA A 161 11.73 -6.73 -7.95
C ALA A 161 12.14 -5.69 -6.91
N GLY A 162 11.51 -4.52 -6.95
CA GLY A 162 11.78 -3.42 -6.05
C GLY A 162 10.78 -2.32 -6.33
N HIS A 163 10.19 -1.75 -5.28
CA HIS A 163 9.20 -0.68 -5.29
C HIS A 163 8.73 -0.49 -3.84
N THR A 164 8.33 -1.60 -3.21
CA THR A 164 8.06 -1.76 -1.76
C THR A 164 8.94 -2.87 -1.17
N THR A 165 9.19 -2.84 0.15
CA THR A 165 9.89 -3.93 0.85
C THR A 165 9.49 -4.00 2.31
N SER A 166 9.13 -5.19 2.80
CA SER A 166 8.57 -5.35 4.15
C SER A 166 9.27 -6.45 4.94
N CYS A 167 9.43 -6.25 6.24
CA CYS A 167 10.02 -7.22 7.15
C CYS A 167 9.08 -8.40 7.34
N VAL A 168 9.60 -9.63 7.23
CA VAL A 168 8.86 -10.85 7.61
C VAL A 168 9.69 -11.73 8.53
N ASP A 169 9.02 -12.62 9.28
CA ASP A 169 9.66 -13.59 10.18
C ASP A 169 10.63 -12.93 11.17
N GLY A 170 10.13 -11.92 11.90
CA GLY A 170 10.90 -11.13 12.87
C GLY A 170 11.97 -10.26 12.20
N CYS A 171 11.65 -9.70 11.03
CA CYS A 171 12.56 -8.96 10.16
C CYS A 171 13.87 -9.72 9.81
N ARG A 172 13.86 -11.05 9.82
CA ARG A 172 15.03 -11.84 9.36
C ARG A 172 15.13 -11.86 7.84
N TYR A 173 14.01 -11.63 7.18
CA TYR A 173 13.90 -11.59 5.72
C TYR A 173 13.09 -10.37 5.31
N LEU A 174 13.32 -9.92 4.08
CA LEU A 174 12.49 -8.94 3.39
C LEU A 174 11.70 -9.63 2.28
N TRP A 175 10.43 -9.28 2.15
CA TRP A 175 9.61 -9.57 0.98
C TRP A 175 9.49 -8.30 0.14
N THR A 176 9.95 -8.37 -1.10
CA THR A 176 10.04 -7.21 -2.01
C THR A 176 9.18 -7.45 -3.24
N GLY A 177 8.26 -6.54 -3.49
CA GLY A 177 7.29 -6.59 -4.59
C GLY A 177 7.50 -5.50 -5.64
N GLY A 178 6.72 -5.60 -6.71
CA GLY A 178 6.55 -4.54 -7.70
C GLY A 178 7.76 -4.12 -8.55
N PRO A 179 7.53 -3.23 -9.54
CA PRO A 179 6.23 -2.81 -10.08
C PRO A 179 5.76 -3.77 -11.19
N ALA A 180 5.34 -3.25 -12.36
CA ALA A 180 5.12 -4.03 -13.61
C ALA A 180 6.33 -4.93 -13.96
N LYS A 181 6.25 -5.87 -14.89
CA LYS A 181 7.38 -6.81 -15.13
C LYS A 181 8.54 -6.21 -15.94
N ALA A 182 9.75 -6.74 -15.73
CA ALA A 182 10.93 -6.43 -16.53
C ALA A 182 10.89 -7.15 -17.90
N ALA A 183 11.66 -6.66 -18.87
CA ALA A 183 11.79 -7.28 -20.20
C ALA A 183 12.47 -8.66 -20.16
N ASN A 184 13.30 -8.93 -19.15
CA ASN A 184 13.98 -10.21 -18.96
C ASN A 184 13.19 -11.20 -18.08
N GLN A 185 11.98 -10.84 -17.66
CA GLN A 185 11.08 -11.72 -16.92
C GLN A 185 10.14 -12.48 -17.87
N PRO A 186 9.54 -13.61 -17.42
CA PRO A 186 8.69 -14.43 -18.27
C PRO A 186 7.58 -13.64 -18.96
N ALA A 187 7.33 -14.00 -20.23
CA ALA A 187 6.44 -13.26 -21.11
C ALA A 187 4.99 -13.27 -20.61
N GLU A 188 4.58 -14.34 -19.93
CA GLU A 188 3.24 -14.59 -19.41
C GLU A 188 2.92 -13.86 -18.10
N TRP A 189 3.92 -13.33 -17.40
CA TRP A 189 3.71 -12.57 -16.17
C TRP A 189 3.06 -11.21 -16.46
N GLY A 190 2.12 -10.80 -15.60
CA GLY A 190 1.49 -9.47 -15.64
C GLY A 190 2.24 -8.41 -14.83
N GLY A 191 3.11 -8.83 -13.91
CA GLY A 191 3.89 -7.97 -13.03
C GLY A 191 4.90 -8.77 -12.20
N ARG A 192 5.66 -8.08 -11.35
CA ARG A 192 6.68 -8.72 -10.50
C ARG A 192 6.02 -9.40 -9.29
N PRO A 193 6.33 -10.69 -9.04
CA PRO A 193 5.95 -11.40 -7.82
C PRO A 193 6.89 -11.02 -6.66
N ILE A 194 6.73 -11.67 -5.49
CA ILE A 194 7.60 -11.40 -4.34
C ILE A 194 8.96 -12.07 -4.50
N TRP A 195 10.01 -11.31 -4.21
CA TRP A 195 11.36 -11.81 -4.01
C TRP A 195 11.76 -11.76 -2.54
N VAL A 196 12.42 -12.82 -2.09
CA VAL A 196 12.81 -12.99 -0.68
C VAL A 196 14.28 -12.68 -0.53
N THR A 197 14.62 -11.79 0.40
CA THR A 197 16.01 -11.44 0.72
C THR A 197 16.30 -11.75 2.18
N ASP A 198 17.27 -12.62 2.45
CA ASP A 198 17.79 -12.90 3.79
C ASP A 198 18.65 -11.72 4.26
N ILE A 199 18.25 -11.11 5.38
CA ILE A 199 18.92 -9.96 5.97
C ILE A 199 19.41 -10.23 7.39
N ARG A 200 19.58 -11.50 7.78
CA ARG A 200 20.17 -11.86 9.09
C ARG A 200 21.58 -11.30 9.24
N ASP A 201 22.33 -11.23 8.14
CA ASP A 201 23.51 -10.37 8.02
C ASP A 201 23.19 -9.17 7.11
N PRO A 202 22.81 -8.00 7.67
CA PRO A 202 22.42 -6.84 6.88
C PRO A 202 23.57 -6.22 6.08
N ARG A 203 24.84 -6.60 6.33
CA ARG A 203 25.97 -6.17 5.51
C ARG A 203 26.16 -7.03 4.28
N ASN A 204 25.65 -8.26 4.29
CA ASN A 204 25.75 -9.19 3.17
C ASN A 204 24.40 -9.88 2.91
N PRO A 205 23.35 -9.12 2.50
CA PRO A 205 22.05 -9.70 2.20
C PRO A 205 22.13 -10.73 1.08
N LYS A 206 21.24 -11.73 1.10
CA LYS A 206 21.18 -12.79 0.09
C LYS A 206 19.77 -12.98 -0.43
N THR A 207 19.56 -12.67 -1.70
CA THR A 207 18.28 -12.88 -2.37
C THR A 207 18.15 -14.30 -2.87
N PHE A 208 17.01 -14.92 -2.61
CA PHE A 208 16.69 -16.26 -3.09
C PHE A 208 16.45 -16.22 -4.61
N PRO A 209 16.85 -17.26 -5.36
CA PRO A 209 16.80 -17.25 -6.82
C PRO A 209 15.40 -17.45 -7.39
N ASN A 210 14.46 -17.95 -6.59
CA ASN A 210 13.09 -18.20 -7.01
C ASN A 210 12.14 -17.23 -6.30
N PRO A 211 11.20 -16.61 -7.03
CA PRO A 211 10.14 -15.83 -6.41
C PRO A 211 9.13 -16.73 -5.69
N ILE A 212 8.34 -16.10 -4.83
CA ILE A 212 7.11 -16.67 -4.26
C ILE A 212 5.91 -15.87 -4.78
N GLU A 213 4.69 -16.17 -4.33
CA GLU A 213 3.47 -15.45 -4.76
C GLU A 213 3.19 -15.51 -6.28
N LEU A 214 3.29 -16.72 -6.83
CA LEU A 214 2.94 -16.97 -8.22
C LEU A 214 1.44 -17.25 -8.37
N ALA A 215 0.93 -17.10 -9.60
CA ALA A 215 -0.45 -17.44 -9.94
C ALA A 215 -1.52 -16.69 -9.09
N ARG A 216 -1.21 -15.46 -8.66
CA ARG A 216 -2.06 -14.71 -7.73
C ARG A 216 -3.37 -14.17 -8.32
N ASN A 217 -3.38 -13.92 -9.62
CA ASN A 217 -4.51 -13.32 -10.33
C ASN A 217 -5.19 -14.40 -11.18
N ASP A 218 -5.99 -15.25 -10.53
CA ASP A 218 -6.69 -16.38 -11.15
C ASP A 218 -5.77 -17.28 -12.00
N GLY A 219 -4.64 -17.72 -11.43
CA GLY A 219 -3.67 -18.56 -12.15
C GLY A 219 -2.56 -17.79 -12.85
N LYS A 220 -2.70 -16.46 -13.04
CA LYS A 220 -1.65 -15.62 -13.62
C LYS A 220 -0.73 -15.05 -12.54
N THR A 221 0.58 -15.17 -12.73
CA THR A 221 1.57 -14.41 -11.94
C THR A 221 1.48 -12.95 -12.31
N ASP A 222 1.23 -12.08 -11.34
CA ASP A 222 0.90 -10.69 -11.58
C ASP A 222 1.49 -9.79 -10.48
N TYR A 223 1.35 -8.49 -10.67
CA TYR A 223 1.91 -7.45 -9.84
C TYR A 223 1.50 -7.62 -8.35
N VAL A 224 2.48 -7.93 -7.50
CA VAL A 224 2.41 -7.77 -6.05
C VAL A 224 2.82 -6.35 -5.69
N HIS A 225 1.94 -5.60 -5.04
CA HIS A 225 2.22 -4.23 -4.63
C HIS A 225 2.97 -4.21 -3.29
N ASP A 226 2.30 -4.62 -2.21
CA ASP A 226 2.81 -4.39 -0.86
C ASP A 226 2.56 -5.57 0.08
N VAL A 227 3.24 -5.56 1.23
CA VAL A 227 3.12 -6.57 2.27
C VAL A 227 2.98 -5.92 3.63
N GLN A 228 1.87 -6.16 4.32
CA GLN A 228 1.69 -5.79 5.71
C GLN A 228 1.70 -7.02 6.61
N VAL A 229 2.53 -6.99 7.66
CA VAL A 229 2.57 -8.07 8.65
C VAL A 229 1.73 -7.67 9.85
N ASP A 230 0.74 -8.49 10.20
CA ASP A 230 -0.08 -8.26 11.38
C ASP A 230 0.61 -8.72 12.68
N ASP A 231 0.00 -8.38 13.82
CA ASP A 231 0.54 -8.71 15.15
C ASP A 231 0.63 -10.22 15.44
N GLU A 232 -0.04 -11.07 14.64
CA GLU A 232 0.06 -12.53 14.75
C GLU A 232 1.19 -13.09 13.86
N GLY A 233 1.80 -12.25 13.01
CA GLY A 233 2.89 -12.60 12.12
C GLY A 233 2.44 -13.13 10.76
N VAL A 234 1.18 -12.91 10.38
CA VAL A 234 0.68 -13.19 9.03
C VAL A 234 1.09 -12.06 8.10
N ALA A 235 1.77 -12.40 7.00
CA ALA A 235 2.10 -11.46 5.94
C ALA A 235 0.94 -11.37 4.94
N TRP A 236 0.27 -10.22 4.90
CA TRP A 236 -0.82 -9.90 3.99
C TRP A 236 -0.30 -9.20 2.76
N VAL A 237 -0.43 -9.88 1.61
CA VAL A 237 0.16 -9.48 0.35
C VAL A 237 -0.91 -8.89 -0.56
N SER A 238 -0.85 -7.59 -0.82
CA SER A 238 -1.73 -6.86 -1.74
C SER A 238 -1.17 -6.88 -3.17
N GLY A 239 -2.03 -6.63 -4.15
CA GLY A 239 -1.65 -6.51 -5.56
C GLY A 239 -2.81 -6.84 -6.51
N ARG A 240 -2.49 -7.10 -7.78
CA ARG A 240 -3.49 -7.59 -8.73
C ARG A 240 -3.96 -8.99 -8.32
N GLY A 241 -5.27 -9.17 -8.22
CA GLY A 241 -5.86 -10.42 -7.72
C GLY A 241 -6.17 -10.42 -6.21
N GLY A 242 -6.20 -9.23 -5.57
CA GLY A 242 -6.71 -9.04 -4.21
C GLY A 242 -5.64 -9.09 -3.13
N VAL A 243 -6.01 -9.57 -1.93
CA VAL A 243 -5.11 -9.66 -0.77
C VAL A 243 -5.03 -11.11 -0.29
N ARG A 244 -3.82 -11.65 -0.10
CA ARG A 244 -3.59 -13.02 0.40
C ARG A 244 -2.65 -13.02 1.59
N GLY A 245 -3.03 -13.72 2.66
CA GLY A 245 -2.25 -13.87 3.89
C GLY A 245 -1.38 -15.12 3.87
N TYR A 246 -0.21 -15.02 4.50
CA TYR A 246 0.78 -16.10 4.59
C TYR A 246 1.41 -16.22 5.96
N TRP A 247 1.54 -17.44 6.45
CA TRP A 247 2.50 -17.75 7.50
C TRP A 247 3.91 -17.76 6.92
N THR A 248 4.81 -17.01 7.53
CA THR A 248 6.22 -16.89 7.12
C THR A 248 7.18 -17.58 8.08
N SER A 249 6.68 -18.11 9.19
CA SER A 249 7.45 -18.84 10.21
C SER A 249 6.55 -19.86 10.91
N GLY A 250 7.08 -20.63 11.87
CA GLY A 250 6.27 -21.54 12.69
C GLY A 250 5.79 -22.82 11.99
N TYR A 251 5.04 -23.66 12.71
CA TYR A 251 4.40 -24.87 12.17
C TYR A 251 2.91 -24.63 12.03
N HIS A 252 2.39 -24.75 10.81
CA HIS A 252 0.99 -24.48 10.50
C HIS A 252 0.42 -25.59 9.60
N ARG A 253 -0.90 -25.76 9.64
CA ARG A 253 -1.61 -26.63 8.69
C ARG A 253 -1.63 -25.95 7.33
N ASP A 254 -1.06 -26.58 6.32
CA ASP A 254 -1.14 -26.10 4.95
C ASP A 254 -2.51 -26.46 4.36
N PRO A 255 -3.34 -25.47 3.99
CA PRO A 255 -4.69 -25.74 3.51
C PRO A 255 -4.73 -26.29 2.08
N LEU A 256 -3.65 -26.17 1.30
CA LEU A 256 -3.54 -26.72 -0.05
C LEU A 256 -3.04 -28.17 -0.04
N LEU A 257 -2.16 -28.51 0.91
CA LEU A 257 -1.57 -29.85 1.02
C LEU A 257 -2.27 -30.73 2.06
N GLY A 258 -3.12 -30.17 2.92
CA GLY A 258 -3.83 -30.90 3.97
C GLY A 258 -2.94 -31.43 5.10
N LYS A 259 -1.69 -30.98 5.20
CA LYS A 259 -0.69 -31.44 6.18
C LYS A 259 -0.07 -30.30 6.97
N VAL A 260 0.38 -30.58 8.19
CA VAL A 260 1.18 -29.63 8.97
C VAL A 260 2.60 -29.58 8.43
N ARG A 261 3.13 -28.38 8.17
CA ARG A 261 4.53 -28.18 7.81
C ARG A 261 5.05 -26.89 8.43
N ARG A 262 6.37 -26.74 8.41
CA ARG A 262 7.02 -25.50 8.81
C ARG A 262 6.89 -24.45 7.70
N ALA A 263 6.39 -23.27 8.03
CA ALA A 263 6.46 -22.09 7.18
C ALA A 263 7.84 -21.42 7.33
N THR A 264 8.32 -20.85 6.23
CA THR A 264 9.54 -20.04 6.18
C THR A 264 9.31 -18.90 5.19
N ALA A 265 10.09 -17.82 5.28
CA ALA A 265 9.94 -16.68 4.38
C ALA A 265 10.06 -17.04 2.88
N PHE A 266 10.83 -18.09 2.52
CA PHE A 266 11.01 -18.55 1.14
C PHE A 266 10.18 -19.79 0.78
N ASN A 267 9.39 -20.31 1.72
CA ASN A 267 8.40 -21.37 1.52
C ASN A 267 7.22 -21.15 2.46
N PRO A 268 6.45 -20.07 2.27
CA PRO A 268 5.37 -19.69 3.17
C PRO A 268 4.21 -20.68 3.09
N ILE A 269 3.32 -20.63 4.08
CA ILE A 269 2.06 -21.41 4.07
C ILE A 269 0.89 -20.45 3.84
N PRO A 270 0.04 -20.70 2.84
CA PRO A 270 -1.24 -20.00 2.68
C PRO A 270 -2.05 -19.94 3.97
N TYR A 271 -2.54 -18.75 4.31
CA TYR A 271 -3.43 -18.54 5.45
C TYR A 271 -4.88 -18.32 5.01
N ALA A 272 -5.16 -17.14 4.46
CA ALA A 272 -6.51 -16.70 4.08
C ALA A 272 -6.45 -15.65 2.95
N GLY A 273 -7.59 -15.26 2.41
CA GLY A 273 -7.69 -14.19 1.41
C GLY A 273 -7.95 -14.68 -0.02
N GLY A 274 -7.85 -13.76 -0.98
CA GLY A 274 -8.18 -13.96 -2.39
C GLY A 274 -8.47 -12.65 -3.11
N GLY A 275 -9.00 -12.75 -4.33
CA GLY A 275 -9.54 -11.59 -5.05
C GLY A 275 -10.67 -10.94 -4.26
N ILE A 276 -10.92 -9.65 -4.44
CA ILE A 276 -12.03 -8.95 -3.79
C ILE A 276 -13.16 -8.76 -4.82
N GLU A 277 -14.42 -8.92 -4.40
CA GLU A 277 -15.57 -8.63 -5.25
C GLU A 277 -15.49 -7.17 -5.76
N GLU A 278 -15.86 -6.96 -7.04
CA GLU A 278 -15.74 -5.65 -7.68
C GLU A 278 -16.41 -4.56 -6.85
N THR A 279 -15.71 -3.43 -6.71
CA THR A 279 -16.15 -2.30 -5.89
C THR A 279 -16.69 -1.17 -6.79
N ALA A 280 -16.81 0.04 -6.23
CA ALA A 280 -17.18 1.22 -7.01
C ALA A 280 -16.09 1.62 -8.02
N ALA A 281 -14.82 1.30 -7.75
CA ALA A 281 -13.75 1.42 -8.72
C ALA A 281 -13.68 0.13 -9.57
N PRO A 282 -13.37 0.24 -10.87
CA PRO A 282 -13.27 -0.93 -11.75
C PRO A 282 -11.89 -1.59 -11.73
N SER A 283 -10.99 -1.13 -10.86
CA SER A 283 -9.66 -1.69 -10.74
C SER A 283 -9.70 -3.05 -10.04
N LYS A 284 -8.67 -3.86 -10.25
CA LYS A 284 -8.47 -5.12 -9.51
C LYS A 284 -7.14 -5.11 -8.77
N PHE A 285 -6.60 -3.91 -8.57
CA PHE A 285 -5.31 -3.66 -7.96
C PHE A 285 -5.49 -3.20 -6.53
N MET A 286 -5.20 -4.11 -5.60
CA MET A 286 -5.13 -3.76 -4.18
C MET A 286 -3.74 -3.23 -3.88
N HIS A 287 -3.67 -2.03 -3.36
CA HIS A 287 -2.45 -1.28 -3.15
C HIS A 287 -1.80 -1.63 -1.81
N ASN A 288 -2.44 -1.33 -0.69
CA ASN A 288 -1.99 -1.73 0.65
C ASN A 288 -3.15 -2.34 1.44
N SER A 289 -2.85 -2.98 2.56
CA SER A 289 -3.83 -3.69 3.37
C SER A 289 -3.62 -3.53 4.87
N PHE A 290 -4.66 -3.79 5.65
CA PHE A 290 -4.60 -3.85 7.11
C PHE A 290 -5.55 -4.93 7.63
N HIS A 291 -5.02 -5.78 8.49
CA HIS A 291 -5.75 -6.82 9.18
C HIS A 291 -5.70 -6.57 10.70
N PRO A 292 -6.83 -6.29 11.37
CA PRO A 292 -6.86 -6.12 12.81
C PRO A 292 -6.60 -7.45 13.53
N ALA A 293 -5.41 -7.62 14.10
CA ALA A 293 -5.04 -8.83 14.85
C ALA A 293 -4.23 -8.49 16.11
N GLY A 294 -4.07 -9.46 17.01
CA GLY A 294 -3.25 -9.32 18.22
C GLY A 294 -3.59 -8.08 19.06
N HIS A 295 -2.60 -7.22 19.34
CA HIS A 295 -2.80 -6.00 20.13
C HIS A 295 -3.59 -4.94 19.37
N ARG A 296 -3.65 -5.03 18.04
CA ARG A 296 -4.47 -4.18 17.16
C ARG A 296 -5.84 -4.78 16.83
N SER A 297 -6.24 -5.87 17.47
CA SER A 297 -7.56 -6.50 17.26
C SER A 297 -8.76 -5.58 17.58
N ALA A 298 -8.53 -4.51 18.36
CA ALA A 298 -9.54 -3.49 18.65
C ALA A 298 -9.56 -2.33 17.63
N ASP A 299 -8.61 -2.27 16.70
CA ASP A 299 -8.60 -1.28 15.62
C ASP A 299 -9.60 -1.67 14.52
N GLY A 300 -10.13 -0.69 13.79
CA GLY A 300 -11.13 -0.92 12.74
C GLY A 300 -12.55 -1.08 13.29
N ALA A 301 -13.27 -2.12 12.87
CA ALA A 301 -14.67 -2.34 13.21
C ALA A 301 -14.92 -2.49 14.71
N ASP A 302 -16.12 -2.14 15.19
CA ASP A 302 -16.52 -2.40 16.57
C ASP A 302 -16.60 -3.91 16.82
N SER A 303 -15.66 -4.41 17.64
CA SER A 303 -15.52 -5.82 17.97
C SER A 303 -16.73 -6.40 18.71
N ASN A 304 -17.56 -5.59 19.37
CA ASN A 304 -18.79 -6.08 20.02
C ASN A 304 -19.87 -6.40 18.99
N ARG A 305 -19.98 -5.58 17.95
CA ARG A 305 -20.99 -5.73 16.88
C ARG A 305 -20.52 -6.69 15.79
N TRP A 306 -19.22 -6.75 15.56
CA TRP A 306 -18.57 -7.53 14.51
C TRP A 306 -17.75 -8.70 15.07
N HIS A 307 -18.00 -9.09 16.32
CA HIS A 307 -17.32 -10.20 16.98
C HIS A 307 -17.30 -11.47 16.12
N GLY A 308 -16.10 -12.04 15.93
CA GLY A 308 -15.91 -13.26 15.13
C GLY A 308 -16.09 -13.08 13.63
N ARG A 309 -16.24 -11.84 13.13
CA ARG A 309 -16.17 -11.53 11.71
C ARG A 309 -14.79 -10.99 11.39
N ASP A 310 -14.02 -11.83 10.72
CA ASP A 310 -12.68 -11.47 10.32
C ASP A 310 -12.70 -10.63 9.03
N LEU A 311 -12.03 -9.48 9.06
CA LEU A 311 -12.11 -8.43 8.04
C LEU A 311 -10.72 -8.00 7.60
N ILE A 312 -10.56 -7.80 6.30
CA ILE A 312 -9.38 -7.18 5.69
C ILE A 312 -9.77 -5.83 5.11
N TYR A 313 -9.02 -4.80 5.48
CA TYR A 313 -9.10 -3.46 4.91
C TYR A 313 -8.07 -3.39 3.80
N ALA A 314 -8.42 -2.80 2.67
CA ALA A 314 -7.48 -2.59 1.58
C ALA A 314 -7.81 -1.31 0.81
N THR A 315 -6.78 -0.76 0.19
CA THR A 315 -6.94 0.29 -0.81
C THR A 315 -7.08 -0.37 -2.17
N GLU A 316 -8.16 -0.06 -2.87
CA GLU A 316 -8.20 -0.23 -4.32
C GLU A 316 -7.68 1.05 -4.96
N GLU A 317 -6.61 0.96 -5.73
CA GLU A 317 -6.06 2.11 -6.42
C GLU A 317 -6.42 2.06 -7.91
N SER A 318 -6.87 3.20 -8.44
CA SER A 318 -7.38 3.35 -9.80
C SER A 318 -7.33 4.82 -10.22
N PHE A 319 -6.81 5.10 -11.41
CA PHE A 319 -6.74 6.45 -11.98
C PHE A 319 -7.60 6.53 -13.24
N LEU A 320 -8.89 6.81 -13.07
CA LEU A 320 -9.82 7.05 -14.15
C LEU A 320 -10.09 8.55 -14.33
N ASP A 321 -10.72 8.90 -15.43
CA ASP A 321 -11.10 10.29 -15.68
C ASP A 321 -12.12 10.77 -14.63
N GLY A 322 -11.63 11.59 -13.69
CA GLY A 322 -12.40 12.20 -12.61
C GLY A 322 -12.66 11.25 -11.44
N CYS A 323 -13.06 11.83 -10.30
CA CYS A 323 -13.04 11.08 -9.04
C CYS A 323 -14.04 9.92 -8.91
N ALA A 324 -15.06 9.81 -9.77
CA ALA A 324 -16.17 8.87 -9.56
C ALA A 324 -15.77 7.39 -9.76
N GLY A 325 -14.78 7.13 -10.60
CA GLY A 325 -14.23 5.79 -10.85
C GLY A 325 -12.82 5.60 -10.30
N ASP A 326 -12.30 6.58 -9.57
CA ASP A 326 -11.00 6.51 -8.91
C ASP A 326 -11.03 5.58 -7.70
N GLY A 327 -9.82 5.18 -7.28
CA GLY A 327 -9.61 4.23 -6.21
C GLY A 327 -10.39 4.51 -4.93
N VAL A 328 -10.74 3.44 -4.22
CA VAL A 328 -11.60 3.47 -3.03
C VAL A 328 -10.98 2.69 -1.88
N LEU A 329 -11.40 3.00 -0.66
CA LEU A 329 -11.26 2.07 0.46
C LEU A 329 -12.21 0.88 0.24
N THR A 330 -11.72 -0.34 0.46
CA THR A 330 -12.53 -1.54 0.55
C THR A 330 -12.34 -2.24 1.88
N ILE A 331 -13.43 -2.72 2.47
CA ILE A 331 -13.45 -3.55 3.67
C ILE A 331 -14.14 -4.85 3.28
N SER A 332 -13.43 -5.96 3.38
CA SER A 332 -13.89 -7.26 2.88
C SER A 332 -13.85 -8.32 3.98
N SER A 333 -14.77 -9.28 3.91
CA SER A 333 -14.78 -10.39 4.85
C SER A 333 -13.83 -11.50 4.39
N LEU A 334 -13.02 -12.01 5.32
CA LEU A 334 -12.16 -13.18 5.11
C LEU A 334 -12.92 -14.51 5.22
N GLN A 335 -14.23 -14.47 5.47
CA GLN A 335 -15.05 -15.67 5.58
C GLN A 335 -14.90 -16.57 4.34
N ASN A 336 -14.79 -17.88 4.57
CA ASN A 336 -14.65 -18.91 3.54
C ASN A 336 -13.35 -18.79 2.70
N SER A 337 -12.27 -18.20 3.23
CA SER A 337 -10.98 -18.09 2.53
C SER A 337 -9.81 -18.87 3.13
N TYR A 338 -10.03 -19.51 4.30
CA TYR A 338 -8.97 -20.17 5.09
C TYR A 338 -8.58 -21.57 4.62
N ASN A 339 -9.31 -22.17 3.68
CA ASN A 339 -9.01 -23.51 3.18
C ASN A 339 -8.27 -23.47 1.84
N GLY A 340 -7.76 -22.32 1.41
CA GLY A 340 -6.99 -22.18 0.18
C GLY A 340 -7.83 -21.81 -1.04
N GLU A 341 -9.03 -21.27 -0.84
CA GLU A 341 -9.95 -20.86 -1.89
C GLU A 341 -9.32 -19.82 -2.83
N GLY A 342 -8.66 -18.80 -2.28
CA GLY A 342 -7.96 -17.77 -3.07
C GLY A 342 -6.89 -18.33 -4.00
N TRP A 343 -6.17 -19.38 -3.58
CA TRP A 343 -5.11 -20.04 -4.36
C TRP A 343 -5.63 -21.02 -5.41
N ARG A 344 -6.88 -21.50 -5.25
CA ARG A 344 -7.55 -22.37 -6.23
C ARG A 344 -8.43 -21.59 -7.21
N SER A 345 -8.45 -20.28 -7.10
CA SER A 345 -9.20 -19.39 -7.99
C SER A 345 -8.66 -19.48 -9.42
N THR A 346 -9.55 -19.62 -10.40
CA THR A 346 -9.25 -19.59 -11.84
C THR A 346 -10.24 -18.67 -12.55
N PRO A 347 -10.00 -18.29 -13.83
CA PRO A 347 -10.94 -17.46 -14.56
C PRO A 347 -12.32 -18.12 -14.72
N GLU A 348 -12.36 -19.45 -14.82
CA GLU A 348 -13.59 -20.24 -14.95
C GLU A 348 -14.28 -20.49 -13.61
N LYS A 349 -13.52 -20.48 -12.51
CA LYS A 349 -14.03 -20.69 -11.14
C LYS A 349 -13.39 -19.67 -10.19
N PRO A 350 -13.78 -18.39 -10.30
CA PRO A 350 -13.21 -17.36 -9.46
C PRO A 350 -13.67 -17.50 -8.02
N PHE A 351 -12.76 -17.24 -7.08
CA PHE A 351 -13.08 -17.00 -5.68
C PHE A 351 -12.87 -15.52 -5.38
N ARG A 352 -13.87 -14.89 -4.74
CA ARG A 352 -13.82 -13.48 -4.33
C ARG A 352 -14.26 -13.34 -2.88
N LEU A 353 -13.51 -12.54 -2.13
CA LEU A 353 -13.87 -12.07 -0.81
C LEU A 353 -15.06 -11.13 -0.96
N LYS A 354 -16.05 -11.33 -0.08
CA LYS A 354 -17.25 -10.51 -0.08
C LYS A 354 -16.93 -9.11 0.44
N SER A 355 -17.23 -8.09 -0.34
CA SER A 355 -17.14 -6.71 0.11
C SER A 355 -18.20 -6.43 1.19
N VAL A 356 -17.78 -5.85 2.30
CA VAL A 356 -18.61 -5.44 3.44
C VAL A 356 -18.99 -3.98 3.33
N GLY A 357 -18.03 -3.13 2.96
CA GLY A 357 -18.25 -1.70 2.76
C GLY A 357 -17.09 -1.08 1.99
N THR A 358 -17.39 0.05 1.38
CA THR A 358 -16.46 0.81 0.55
C THR A 358 -16.60 2.29 0.84
N TRP A 359 -15.54 3.06 0.63
CA TRP A 359 -15.62 4.52 0.74
C TRP A 359 -14.76 5.20 -0.32
N SER A 360 -15.31 6.22 -0.96
CA SER A 360 -14.60 7.05 -1.94
C SER A 360 -14.79 8.53 -1.64
N VAL A 361 -13.85 9.33 -2.14
CA VAL A 361 -13.86 10.78 -1.96
C VAL A 361 -14.85 11.49 -2.90
N ALA A 362 -15.34 10.81 -3.94
CA ALA A 362 -16.27 11.36 -4.91
C ALA A 362 -17.57 11.83 -4.23
N GLY A 363 -17.96 13.09 -4.49
CA GLY A 363 -19.19 13.67 -3.95
C GLY A 363 -19.18 13.96 -2.43
N GLN A 364 -18.07 13.73 -1.75
CA GLN A 364 -17.95 13.98 -0.31
C GLN A 364 -17.69 15.46 -0.01
N GLU A 365 -17.99 15.86 1.23
CA GLU A 365 -17.68 17.20 1.72
C GLU A 365 -16.16 17.44 1.66
N GLY A 366 -15.76 18.62 1.17
CA GLY A 366 -14.35 18.98 1.02
C GLY A 366 -13.64 18.33 -0.17
N SER A 367 -14.36 17.68 -1.09
CA SER A 367 -13.79 17.15 -2.34
C SER A 367 -13.75 18.20 -3.45
N ASP A 368 -12.76 18.13 -4.34
CA ASP A 368 -12.60 19.05 -5.47
C ASP A 368 -13.02 18.31 -6.73
N PRO A 369 -14.18 18.59 -7.34
CA PRO A 369 -14.61 17.88 -8.54
C PRO A 369 -13.77 18.24 -9.77
N THR A 370 -12.86 19.21 -9.69
CA THR A 370 -12.03 19.68 -10.82
C THR A 370 -10.65 19.03 -10.88
N THR A 371 -10.26 18.27 -9.86
CA THR A 371 -9.01 17.51 -9.87
C THR A 371 -9.18 16.20 -10.61
N GLY A 372 -8.12 15.74 -11.30
CA GLY A 372 -8.12 14.48 -12.03
C GLY A 372 -7.44 13.32 -11.31
N ASP A 373 -6.97 13.49 -10.07
CA ASP A 373 -6.27 12.46 -9.31
C ASP A 373 -6.86 12.37 -7.91
N CYS A 374 -7.83 11.48 -7.77
CA CYS A 374 -8.65 11.30 -6.56
C CYS A 374 -8.56 9.86 -6.04
N SER A 375 -7.59 9.07 -6.50
CA SER A 375 -7.45 7.67 -6.10
C SER A 375 -7.14 7.53 -4.63
N ALA A 376 -7.74 6.54 -3.98
CA ALA A 376 -7.29 6.07 -2.69
C ALA A 376 -5.84 5.57 -2.79
N HIS A 377 -5.03 5.86 -1.77
CA HIS A 377 -3.64 5.43 -1.66
C HIS A 377 -3.40 4.83 -0.25
N TYR A 378 -2.26 5.08 0.40
CA TYR A 378 -1.98 4.56 1.74
C TYR A 378 -2.96 5.05 2.82
N PHE A 379 -3.16 4.17 3.81
CA PHE A 379 -3.93 4.46 5.02
C PHE A 379 -3.29 3.84 6.26
N ASP A 380 -3.67 4.36 7.42
CA ASP A 380 -3.38 3.77 8.72
C ASP A 380 -4.63 3.83 9.62
N VAL A 381 -4.71 2.94 10.61
CA VAL A 381 -5.90 2.76 11.46
C VAL A 381 -5.52 2.88 12.93
N ARG A 382 -6.26 3.67 13.70
CA ARG A 382 -6.07 3.71 15.16
C ARG A 382 -7.41 3.79 15.86
N GLY A 383 -7.68 2.81 16.71
CA GLY A 383 -9.01 2.61 17.27
C GLY A 383 -10.03 2.50 16.15
N LYS A 384 -11.07 3.33 16.17
CA LYS A 384 -12.15 3.31 15.16
C LYS A 384 -11.92 4.27 14.00
N VAL A 385 -10.79 4.95 13.96
CA VAL A 385 -10.50 5.95 12.93
C VAL A 385 -9.45 5.44 11.97
N LEU A 386 -9.84 5.33 10.69
CA LEU A 386 -8.95 5.12 9.57
C LEU A 386 -8.59 6.49 8.97
N VAL A 387 -7.30 6.75 8.77
CA VAL A 387 -6.82 7.94 8.08
C VAL A 387 -6.21 7.51 6.75
N GLN A 388 -6.61 8.15 5.65
CA GLN A 388 -6.21 7.73 4.30
C GLN A 388 -5.91 8.93 3.42
N SER A 389 -4.90 8.77 2.58
CA SER A 389 -4.53 9.73 1.56
C SER A 389 -5.24 9.45 0.24
N PHE A 390 -5.64 10.52 -0.44
CA PHE A 390 -6.30 10.49 -1.74
C PHE A 390 -5.65 11.47 -2.74
N TYR A 391 -4.31 11.46 -2.82
CA TYR A 391 -3.52 12.35 -3.68
C TYR A 391 -3.95 13.82 -3.58
N THR A 392 -4.50 14.38 -4.66
CA THR A 392 -4.91 15.79 -4.73
C THR A 392 -6.15 16.11 -3.90
N GLN A 393 -6.87 15.08 -3.44
CA GLN A 393 -7.97 15.20 -2.49
C GLN A 393 -7.52 15.18 -1.03
N GLY A 394 -6.21 15.16 -0.77
CA GLY A 394 -5.62 15.31 0.55
C GLY A 394 -5.90 14.11 1.46
N THR A 395 -5.96 14.37 2.76
CA THR A 395 -6.10 13.34 3.79
C THR A 395 -7.50 13.32 4.37
N ARG A 396 -8.08 12.11 4.46
CA ARG A 396 -9.44 11.84 4.92
C ARG A 396 -9.40 11.01 6.20
N PHE A 397 -10.26 11.34 7.16
CA PHE A 397 -10.42 10.61 8.40
C PHE A 397 -11.82 10.00 8.43
N LEU A 398 -11.87 8.68 8.55
CA LEU A 398 -13.10 7.90 8.48
C LEU A 398 -13.33 7.18 9.81
N ASP A 399 -14.53 7.31 10.38
CA ASP A 399 -15.02 6.37 11.38
C ASP A 399 -15.40 5.06 10.67
N VAL A 400 -14.71 3.99 11.05
CA VAL A 400 -14.88 2.63 10.50
C VAL A 400 -15.41 1.64 11.55
N SER A 401 -15.97 2.15 12.66
CA SER A 401 -16.61 1.31 13.69
C SER A 401 -17.76 0.47 13.13
N ASP A 402 -18.52 1.01 12.17
CA ASP A 402 -19.44 0.26 11.33
C ASP A 402 -18.82 0.06 9.93
N PRO A 403 -18.19 -1.11 9.65
CA PRO A 403 -17.50 -1.36 8.39
C PRO A 403 -18.45 -1.42 7.18
N THR A 404 -19.77 -1.51 7.37
CA THR A 404 -20.72 -1.45 6.25
C THR A 404 -21.05 -0.03 5.80
N ASP A 405 -20.70 0.98 6.61
CA ASP A 405 -21.02 2.38 6.36
C ASP A 405 -19.89 3.28 6.91
N PRO A 406 -18.67 3.23 6.33
CA PRO A 406 -17.58 4.12 6.74
C PRO A 406 -17.96 5.60 6.58
N LYS A 407 -17.66 6.43 7.58
CA LYS A 407 -18.10 7.85 7.59
C LYS A 407 -16.94 8.81 7.70
N GLN A 408 -16.88 9.77 6.79
CA GLN A 408 -15.95 10.89 6.92
C GLN A 408 -16.29 11.74 8.15
N ILE A 409 -15.35 11.85 9.07
CA ILE A 409 -15.48 12.67 10.30
C ILE A 409 -14.59 13.90 10.28
N ALA A 410 -13.50 13.88 9.50
CA ALA A 410 -12.59 15.00 9.29
C ALA A 410 -11.87 14.89 7.93
N TYR A 411 -11.35 16.01 7.45
CA TYR A 411 -10.52 16.05 6.25
C TYR A 411 -9.58 17.25 6.27
N PHE A 412 -8.41 17.08 5.65
CA PHE A 412 -7.43 18.12 5.40
C PHE A 412 -6.99 18.03 3.93
N ARG A 413 -7.42 19.01 3.12
CA ARG A 413 -7.10 19.09 1.70
C ARG A 413 -6.53 20.48 1.37
N PRO A 414 -5.22 20.69 1.49
CA PRO A 414 -4.53 21.82 0.88
C PRO A 414 -4.83 21.92 -0.63
N ALA A 415 -4.76 23.12 -1.21
CA ALA A 415 -5.00 23.29 -2.65
C ALA A 415 -3.87 22.73 -3.54
N ASP A 416 -2.69 22.59 -2.95
CA ASP A 416 -1.46 22.02 -3.52
C ASP A 416 -1.19 20.60 -2.99
N ALA A 417 -2.21 19.91 -2.46
CA ALA A 417 -2.06 18.58 -1.90
C ALA A 417 -1.54 17.58 -2.95
N SER A 418 -0.58 16.79 -2.52
CA SER A 418 -0.15 15.54 -3.15
C SER A 418 0.09 14.58 -2.01
N ALA A 419 -1.00 14.18 -1.33
CA ALA A 419 -0.94 13.37 -0.13
C ALA A 419 -0.77 11.89 -0.50
N TRP A 420 0.31 11.27 -0.06
CA TRP A 420 0.66 9.89 -0.42
C TRP A 420 0.36 8.94 0.74
N ALA A 421 0.92 9.18 1.92
CA ALA A 421 0.80 8.22 3.02
C ALA A 421 0.63 8.91 4.38
N PRO A 422 -0.46 8.64 5.11
CA PRO A 422 -0.67 9.13 6.47
C PRO A 422 -0.31 8.06 7.52
N TYR A 423 0.28 8.49 8.63
CA TYR A 423 0.70 7.60 9.72
C TYR A 423 0.27 8.14 11.07
N TRP A 424 -0.39 7.31 11.89
CA TRP A 424 -0.66 7.65 13.27
C TRP A 424 0.61 7.53 14.11
N HIS A 425 0.99 8.60 14.81
CA HIS A 425 2.08 8.54 15.77
C HIS A 425 1.84 9.46 16.96
N LYS A 426 1.78 8.87 18.17
CA LYS A 426 1.64 9.55 19.47
C LYS A 426 0.58 10.67 19.52
N GLY A 427 -0.56 10.46 18.86
CA GLY A 427 -1.71 11.39 18.89
C GLY A 427 -1.71 12.45 17.80
N TYR A 428 -0.77 12.36 16.86
CA TYR A 428 -0.72 13.11 15.63
C TYR A 428 -0.89 12.17 14.44
N VAL A 429 -1.20 12.74 13.28
CA VAL A 429 -1.03 12.10 11.98
C VAL A 429 0.06 12.84 11.23
N TYR A 430 1.07 12.12 10.77
CA TYR A 430 2.10 12.65 9.88
C TYR A 430 1.78 12.17 8.47
N VAL A 431 1.67 13.10 7.52
CA VAL A 431 1.30 12.81 6.14
C VAL A 431 2.49 13.08 5.26
N ALA A 432 3.02 12.06 4.59
CA ALA A 432 3.93 12.24 3.46
C ALA A 432 3.13 12.88 2.32
N ASP A 433 3.39 14.15 2.07
CA ASP A 433 2.86 14.89 0.95
C ASP A 433 4.04 15.23 0.02
N ASN A 434 4.03 14.67 -1.19
CA ASN A 434 5.17 14.76 -2.09
C ASN A 434 5.49 16.23 -2.45
N THR A 435 4.47 17.11 -2.54
CA THR A 435 4.64 18.54 -2.85
C THR A 435 5.04 19.38 -1.63
N ARG A 436 4.54 19.02 -0.43
CA ARG A 436 4.61 19.87 0.77
C ARG A 436 5.57 19.33 1.85
N GLY A 437 6.16 18.17 1.63
CA GLY A 437 7.00 17.46 2.60
C GLY A 437 6.17 16.66 3.58
N ILE A 438 6.26 16.94 4.89
CA ILE A 438 5.39 16.28 5.87
C ILE A 438 4.38 17.26 6.45
N ASP A 439 3.08 17.01 6.26
CA ASP A 439 2.03 17.73 7.01
C ASP A 439 1.74 17.02 8.34
N ILE A 440 1.68 17.78 9.44
CA ILE A 440 1.45 17.25 10.79
C ILE A 440 0.08 17.69 11.27
N LEU A 441 -0.81 16.72 11.41
CA LEU A 441 -2.22 16.92 11.68
C LEU A 441 -2.58 16.42 13.09
N LYS A 442 -3.56 17.10 13.69
CA LYS A 442 -4.19 16.66 14.93
C LYS A 442 -5.70 16.63 14.74
N LEU A 443 -6.29 15.44 14.88
CA LEU A 443 -7.74 15.27 14.86
C LEU A 443 -8.36 16.03 16.05
N THR A 444 -9.44 16.76 15.80
CA THR A 444 -10.17 17.54 16.82
C THR A 444 -11.63 17.10 16.97
N ALA A 445 -12.01 16.04 16.26
CA ALA A 445 -13.34 15.44 16.29
C ALA A 445 -13.63 14.73 17.61
#